data_AF-A0ABD1BUS2-F1
#
_entry.id   AF-A0ABD1BUS2-F1
#
_cell.length_a   1.000
_cell.length_b   1.000
_cell.length_c   1.000
_cell.angle_alpha   90.00
_cell.angle_beta   90.00
_cell.angle_gamma   90.00
#
_symmetry.space_group_name_H-M   'P 1'
#
loop_
_entity.id
_entity.type
_entity.pdbx_description
1 polymer ?
#
loop_
_entity_poly.entity_id
_entity_poly.type
_entity_poly.pdbx_seq_one_letter_code
_entity_poly.pdbx_strand_id
1 'polypeptide(L)'
;MDQLPQEHQAFLSKIDQHRIPQSYEEACLDDVWVQAILEQIESMVKNGTWDEIDKPDKKKLVGCRWVYTIKYTSTGEIERYKARLVAKGYTQKYEVDYTETFAPVAKLHSVRVLLSIATNLCWDLWQMDVKNAFLQGELKEEVYMVLPEGVIIGKNRVCKLKKAIYGLKQSPRAWYHKLSGCLLENGFRKFEADHTLFTAQGEKGIVAVLVYVDDIIITGDDIEGIKRVKSLLKTSFDIKDLGELKYFLRIEVCKFENGLSLSQRKYTLDLLKETWKLGVKPAKTPIEDGYKICPKGELPMEVKRYQRLVGRLI
;
A
#
# COMPACT_ATOMS: atom_id res chain seq x y z
N MET A 1 -34.52 6.00 11.78
CA MET A 1 -33.38 5.14 11.40
C MET A 1 -33.36 5.12 9.88
N ASP A 2 -33.43 6.30 9.27
CA ASP A 2 -33.92 6.48 7.90
C ASP A 2 -33.15 7.64 7.30
N GLN A 3 -32.78 7.51 6.02
CA GLN A 3 -31.87 8.36 5.24
C GLN A 3 -30.40 7.92 5.16
N LEU A 4 -30.12 6.61 5.24
CA LEU A 4 -28.97 6.08 4.51
C LEU A 4 -29.43 5.74 3.08
N PRO A 5 -28.68 6.13 2.03
CA PRO A 5 -28.96 5.68 0.66
C PRO A 5 -29.08 4.15 0.64
N GLN A 6 -30.02 3.60 -0.13
CA GLN A 6 -30.33 2.17 -0.12
C GLN A 6 -29.11 1.30 -0.46
N GLU A 7 -28.26 1.77 -1.38
CA GLU A 7 -26.96 1.17 -1.71
C GLU A 7 -26.02 1.10 -0.51
N HIS A 8 -26.06 2.08 0.38
CA HIS A 8 -25.22 2.16 1.57
C HIS A 8 -25.74 1.25 2.71
N GLN A 9 -27.06 1.06 2.82
CA GLN A 9 -27.63 0.08 3.75
C GLN A 9 -27.29 -1.35 3.30
N ALA A 10 -27.32 -1.60 1.99
CA ALA A 10 -26.87 -2.86 1.39
C ALA A 10 -25.36 -3.09 1.57
N PHE A 11 -24.53 -2.05 1.44
CA PHE A 11 -23.09 -2.11 1.72
C PHE A 11 -22.79 -2.54 3.16
N LEU A 12 -23.44 -1.91 4.16
CA LEU A 12 -23.18 -2.17 5.57
C LEU A 12 -23.65 -3.56 6.02
N SER A 13 -24.83 -4.00 5.59
CA SER A 13 -25.34 -5.34 5.94
C SER A 13 -24.49 -6.45 5.33
N LYS A 14 -23.90 -6.23 4.14
CA LYS A 14 -23.06 -7.21 3.45
C LYS A 14 -21.64 -7.34 4.01
N ILE A 15 -21.02 -6.28 4.55
CA ILE A 15 -19.64 -6.39 5.07
C ILE A 15 -19.57 -7.30 6.31
N ASP A 16 -20.55 -7.21 7.20
CA ASP A 16 -20.59 -8.03 8.43
C ASP A 16 -21.06 -9.48 8.18
N GLN A 17 -21.56 -9.79 6.98
CA GLN A 17 -21.99 -11.15 6.62
C GLN A 17 -20.83 -12.10 6.29
N HIS A 18 -19.65 -11.58 5.92
CA HIS A 18 -18.58 -12.41 5.37
C HIS A 18 -17.48 -12.64 6.40
N ARG A 19 -17.36 -13.89 6.87
CA ARG A 19 -16.29 -14.30 7.77
C ARG A 19 -14.95 -14.35 7.01
N ILE A 20 -14.00 -13.53 7.44
CA ILE A 20 -12.62 -13.58 6.94
C ILE A 20 -11.85 -14.64 7.76
N PRO A 21 -11.21 -15.63 7.13
CA PRO A 21 -10.45 -16.65 7.84
C PRO A 21 -9.23 -16.03 8.54
N GLN A 22 -8.87 -16.60 9.69
CA GLN A 22 -7.72 -16.14 10.46
C GLN A 22 -6.49 -17.04 10.31
N SER A 23 -6.68 -18.27 9.84
CA SER A 23 -5.62 -19.24 9.57
C SER A 23 -5.78 -19.88 8.19
N TYR A 24 -4.72 -20.56 7.75
CA TYR A 24 -4.78 -21.36 6.54
C TYR A 24 -5.77 -22.52 6.67
N GLU A 25 -5.87 -23.16 7.85
CA GLU A 25 -6.80 -24.29 8.03
C GLU A 25 -8.26 -23.86 7.89
N GLU A 26 -8.62 -22.64 8.30
CA GLU A 26 -9.95 -22.10 8.05
C GLU A 26 -10.16 -21.74 6.57
N ALA A 27 -9.14 -21.14 5.95
CA ALA A 27 -9.20 -20.70 4.56
C ALA A 27 -9.28 -21.85 3.57
N CYS A 28 -8.63 -22.99 3.85
CA CYS A 28 -8.63 -24.15 2.95
C CYS A 28 -9.95 -24.94 2.95
N LEU A 29 -10.92 -24.57 3.81
CA LEU A 29 -12.27 -25.15 3.81
C LEU A 29 -13.21 -24.47 2.81
N ASP A 30 -12.81 -23.33 2.25
CA ASP A 30 -13.61 -22.53 1.31
C ASP A 30 -12.83 -22.35 0.00
N ASP A 31 -13.40 -22.87 -1.09
CA ASP A 31 -12.78 -22.85 -2.41
C ASP A 31 -12.41 -21.44 -2.86
N VAL A 32 -13.17 -20.42 -2.47
CA VAL A 32 -12.91 -19.03 -2.87
C VAL A 32 -11.59 -18.53 -2.29
N TRP A 33 -11.29 -18.89 -1.04
CA TRP A 33 -10.03 -18.54 -0.40
C TRP A 33 -8.87 -19.41 -0.90
N VAL A 34 -9.12 -20.67 -1.24
CA VAL A 34 -8.14 -21.54 -1.91
C VAL A 34 -7.71 -20.93 -3.24
N GLN A 35 -8.65 -20.47 -4.08
CA GLN A 35 -8.33 -19.78 -5.33
C GLN A 35 -7.50 -18.52 -5.08
N ALA A 36 -7.86 -17.71 -4.09
CA ALA A 36 -7.08 -16.51 -3.74
C ALA A 36 -5.64 -16.84 -3.30
N ILE A 37 -5.43 -17.97 -2.61
CA ILE A 37 -4.10 -18.47 -2.22
C ILE A 37 -3.32 -18.92 -3.45
N LEU A 38 -3.94 -19.70 -4.35
CA LEU A 38 -3.33 -20.18 -5.58
C LEU A 38 -2.90 -19.02 -6.49
N GLU A 39 -3.79 -18.05 -6.73
CA GLU A 39 -3.46 -16.83 -7.49
C GLU A 39 -2.22 -16.11 -6.93
N GLN A 40 -2.11 -16.05 -5.59
CA GLN A 40 -0.98 -15.41 -4.94
C GLN A 40 0.31 -16.23 -5.11
N ILE A 41 0.25 -17.56 -4.98
CA ILE A 41 1.40 -18.44 -5.20
C ILE A 41 1.86 -18.35 -6.67
N GLU A 42 0.94 -18.44 -7.63
CA GLU A 42 1.23 -18.29 -9.06
C GLU A 42 1.89 -16.94 -9.36
N SER A 43 1.40 -15.85 -8.76
CA SER A 43 2.03 -14.54 -8.88
C SER A 43 3.47 -14.54 -8.35
N MET A 44 3.73 -15.23 -7.23
CA MET A 44 5.07 -15.33 -6.65
C MET A 44 6.01 -16.20 -7.50
N VAL A 45 5.52 -17.31 -8.04
CA VAL A 45 6.26 -18.21 -8.95
C VAL A 45 6.58 -17.50 -10.27
N LYS A 46 5.60 -16.84 -10.89
CA LYS A 46 5.79 -16.04 -12.12
C LYS A 46 6.84 -14.94 -11.91
N ASN A 47 6.88 -14.35 -10.72
CA ASN A 47 7.88 -13.35 -10.37
C ASN A 47 9.24 -13.95 -10.00
N GLY A 48 9.42 -15.27 -9.95
CA GLY A 48 10.66 -15.89 -9.49
C GLY A 48 11.03 -15.48 -8.06
N THR A 49 10.03 -15.38 -7.17
CA THR A 49 10.20 -14.77 -5.84
C THR A 49 11.17 -15.53 -4.96
N TRP A 50 11.24 -16.86 -5.11
CA TRP A 50 12.16 -17.71 -4.36
C TRP A 50 12.65 -18.88 -5.21
N ASP A 51 13.79 -19.44 -4.80
CA ASP A 51 14.23 -20.77 -5.21
C ASP A 51 13.91 -21.78 -4.13
N GLU A 52 13.59 -22.99 -4.54
CA GLU A 52 13.47 -24.14 -3.65
C GLU A 52 14.83 -24.80 -3.50
N ILE A 53 15.31 -24.87 -2.26
CA ILE A 53 16.58 -25.52 -1.95
C ILE A 53 16.41 -26.45 -0.75
N ASP A 54 17.36 -27.37 -0.59
CA ASP A 54 17.47 -28.15 0.63
C ASP A 54 17.78 -27.24 1.81
N LYS A 55 17.22 -27.57 2.97
CA LYS A 55 17.40 -26.78 4.19
C LYS A 55 18.90 -26.62 4.50
N PRO A 56 19.43 -25.39 4.50
CA PRO A 56 20.84 -25.16 4.81
C PRO A 56 21.13 -25.43 6.29
N ASP A 57 22.28 -26.04 6.56
CA ASP A 57 22.72 -26.31 7.92
C ASP A 57 23.01 -25.00 8.68
N LYS A 58 22.57 -24.95 9.94
CA LYS A 58 22.83 -23.85 10.90
C LYS A 58 22.30 -22.46 10.52
N LYS A 59 21.51 -22.31 9.44
CA LYS A 59 20.84 -21.04 9.10
C LYS A 59 19.46 -20.96 9.76
N LYS A 60 19.09 -19.76 10.22
CA LYS A 60 17.77 -19.50 10.80
C LYS A 60 16.76 -19.29 9.68
N LEU A 61 15.60 -19.92 9.80
CA LEU A 61 14.49 -19.76 8.85
C LEU A 61 13.53 -18.69 9.35
N VAL A 62 13.10 -17.81 8.45
CA VAL A 62 12.01 -16.88 8.67
C VAL A 62 10.69 -17.60 8.44
N GLY A 63 9.81 -17.60 9.44
CA GLY A 63 8.46 -18.13 9.25
C GLY A 63 7.62 -17.21 8.37
N CYS A 64 6.52 -17.72 7.82
CA CYS A 64 5.55 -16.93 7.07
C CYS A 64 4.14 -17.15 7.63
N ARG A 65 3.18 -16.35 7.16
CA ARG A 65 1.75 -16.50 7.44
C ARG A 65 0.93 -15.94 6.28
N TRP A 66 -0.28 -16.46 6.14
CA TRP A 66 -1.28 -15.88 5.27
C TRP A 66 -2.03 -14.72 5.95
N VAL A 67 -2.37 -13.70 5.17
CA VAL A 67 -3.22 -12.57 5.55
C VAL A 67 -4.32 -12.44 4.51
N TYR A 68 -5.56 -12.50 4.98
CA TYR A 68 -6.75 -12.51 4.15
C TYR A 68 -7.48 -11.16 4.22
N THR A 69 -8.03 -10.70 3.11
CA THR A 69 -8.77 -9.45 3.03
C THR A 69 -9.81 -9.55 1.92
N ILE A 70 -11.02 -9.08 2.18
CA ILE A 70 -12.04 -8.91 1.15
C ILE A 70 -11.97 -7.47 0.63
N LYS A 71 -11.96 -7.31 -0.68
CA LYS A 71 -12.12 -6.03 -1.36
C LYS A 71 -13.57 -5.88 -1.80
N TYR A 72 -14.14 -4.72 -1.52
CA TYR A 72 -15.51 -4.40 -1.86
C TYR A 72 -15.54 -3.28 -2.89
N THR A 73 -16.49 -3.35 -3.81
CA THR A 73 -16.81 -2.27 -4.75
C THR A 73 -17.40 -1.08 -3.99
N SER A 74 -17.57 0.05 -4.68
CA SER A 74 -18.29 1.21 -4.13
C SER A 74 -19.75 0.90 -3.78
N THR A 75 -20.36 -0.09 -4.44
CA THR A 75 -21.73 -0.56 -4.19
C THR A 75 -21.82 -1.57 -3.04
N GLY A 76 -20.68 -2.03 -2.50
CA GLY A 76 -20.62 -2.96 -1.37
C GLY A 76 -20.72 -4.42 -1.72
N GLU A 77 -20.62 -4.72 -3.00
CA GLU A 77 -20.44 -6.08 -3.49
C GLU A 77 -18.98 -6.48 -3.34
N ILE A 78 -18.74 -7.78 -3.23
CA ILE A 78 -17.39 -8.29 -3.16
C ILE A 78 -16.75 -8.12 -4.54
N GLU A 79 -15.75 -7.27 -4.60
CA GLU A 79 -14.91 -7.09 -5.78
C GLU A 79 -13.96 -8.28 -5.92
N ARG A 80 -13.29 -8.64 -4.81
CA ARG A 80 -12.27 -9.70 -4.82
C ARG A 80 -11.92 -10.21 -3.42
N TYR A 81 -11.66 -11.51 -3.33
CA TYR A 81 -10.98 -12.14 -2.21
C TYR A 81 -9.47 -12.07 -2.40
N LYS A 82 -8.73 -11.58 -1.41
CA LYS A 82 -7.28 -11.38 -1.49
C LYS A 82 -6.57 -12.11 -0.38
N ALA A 83 -5.74 -13.09 -0.75
CA ALA A 83 -4.74 -13.69 0.14
C ALA A 83 -3.37 -13.06 -0.12
N ARG A 84 -2.60 -12.81 0.94
CA ARG A 84 -1.20 -12.38 0.84
C ARG A 84 -0.32 -13.25 1.72
N LEU A 85 0.79 -13.70 1.17
CA LEU A 85 1.84 -14.32 1.96
C LEU A 85 2.73 -13.24 2.58
N VAL A 86 2.90 -13.31 3.89
CA VAL A 86 3.64 -12.32 4.67
C VAL A 86 4.71 -13.03 5.51
N ALA A 87 5.96 -12.59 5.39
CA ALA A 87 7.04 -13.04 6.25
C ALA A 87 6.84 -12.55 7.69
N LYS A 88 7.22 -13.38 8.66
CA LYS A 88 7.32 -13.02 10.07
C LYS A 88 8.62 -12.24 10.32
N GLY A 89 8.80 -11.11 9.64
CA GLY A 89 10.06 -10.35 9.68
C GLY A 89 10.39 -9.73 11.04
N TYR A 90 9.45 -9.69 11.99
CA TYR A 90 9.75 -9.38 13.39
C TYR A 90 10.72 -10.39 14.04
N THR A 91 10.88 -11.58 13.45
CA THR A 91 11.86 -12.59 13.88
C THR A 91 13.27 -12.37 13.31
N GLN A 92 13.44 -11.42 12.38
CA GLN A 92 14.72 -11.07 11.76
C GLN A 92 15.62 -10.25 12.70
N LYS A 93 16.91 -10.53 12.67
CA LYS A 93 17.96 -9.87 13.45
C LYS A 93 18.84 -8.97 12.56
N TYR A 94 19.14 -7.78 13.07
CA TYR A 94 20.11 -6.87 12.47
C TYR A 94 21.49 -7.55 12.38
N GLU A 95 22.25 -7.25 11.32
CA GLU A 95 23.56 -7.83 10.97
C GLU A 95 23.56 -9.33 10.63
N VAL A 96 22.43 -10.02 10.79
CA VAL A 96 22.26 -11.43 10.42
C VAL A 96 21.38 -11.56 9.17
N ASP A 97 20.16 -11.02 9.26
CA ASP A 97 19.15 -11.16 8.21
C ASP A 97 19.02 -9.88 7.35
N TYR A 98 19.52 -8.75 7.85
CA TYR A 98 19.54 -7.47 7.15
C TYR A 98 20.57 -6.50 7.74
N THR A 99 21.07 -5.60 6.90
CA THR A 99 21.96 -4.50 7.28
C THR A 99 21.32 -3.12 7.09
N GLU A 100 20.44 -2.96 6.11
CA GLU A 100 19.77 -1.70 5.82
C GLU A 100 18.28 -1.91 5.52
N THR A 101 17.43 -1.06 6.08
CA THR A 101 15.97 -1.14 5.91
C THR A 101 15.34 0.16 5.47
N PHE A 102 16.11 1.26 5.44
CA PHE A 102 15.57 2.58 5.18
C PHE A 102 15.04 2.69 3.74
N ALA A 103 13.80 3.14 3.61
CA ALA A 103 13.20 3.56 2.36
C ALA A 103 12.52 4.92 2.60
N PRO A 104 12.75 5.91 1.73
CA PRO A 104 12.05 7.18 1.86
C PRO A 104 10.56 7.01 1.57
N VAL A 105 9.75 7.84 2.21
CA VAL A 105 8.30 7.89 2.05
C VAL A 105 7.92 9.30 1.64
N ALA A 106 7.05 9.45 0.64
CA ALA A 106 6.69 10.77 0.14
C ALA A 106 6.10 11.62 1.25
N LYS A 107 6.64 12.82 1.40
CA LYS A 107 6.19 13.74 2.44
C LYS A 107 4.93 14.44 1.97
N LEU A 108 3.95 14.58 2.86
CA LEU A 108 2.67 15.21 2.50
C LEU A 108 2.83 16.65 2.01
N HIS A 109 3.84 17.38 2.49
CA HIS A 109 4.16 18.71 1.96
C HIS A 109 4.65 18.66 0.51
N SER A 110 5.48 17.67 0.15
CA SER A 110 5.94 17.49 -1.24
C SER A 110 4.77 17.17 -2.17
N VAL A 111 3.84 16.32 -1.71
CA VAL A 111 2.57 16.05 -2.42
C VAL A 111 1.82 17.36 -2.65
N ARG A 112 1.60 18.16 -1.61
CA ARG A 112 0.86 19.43 -1.70
C ARG A 112 1.56 20.45 -2.60
N VAL A 113 2.89 20.57 -2.52
CA VAL A 113 3.67 21.46 -3.38
C VAL A 113 3.55 21.02 -4.84
N LEU A 114 3.71 19.73 -5.13
CA LEU A 114 3.58 19.21 -6.49
C LEU A 114 2.18 19.46 -7.07
N LEU A 115 1.12 19.19 -6.29
CA LEU A 115 -0.26 19.47 -6.69
C LEU A 115 -0.51 20.96 -6.91
N SER A 116 0.05 21.82 -6.06
CA SER A 116 -0.05 23.27 -6.19
C SER A 116 0.63 23.77 -7.47
N ILE A 117 1.86 23.30 -7.76
CA ILE A 117 2.58 23.64 -8.99
C ILE A 117 1.78 23.18 -10.21
N ALA A 118 1.35 21.91 -10.22
CA ALA A 118 0.57 21.37 -11.34
C ALA A 118 -0.73 22.16 -11.57
N THR A 119 -1.40 22.62 -10.51
CA THR A 119 -2.62 23.43 -10.62
C THR A 119 -2.33 24.82 -11.17
N ASN A 120 -1.29 25.51 -10.66
CA ASN A 120 -0.95 26.87 -11.09
C ASN A 120 -0.39 26.93 -12.52
N LEU A 121 0.29 25.88 -12.97
CA LEU A 121 0.85 25.78 -14.33
C LEU A 121 -0.04 24.98 -15.29
N CYS A 122 -1.26 24.64 -14.87
CA CYS A 122 -2.24 23.88 -15.65
C CYS A 122 -1.73 22.52 -16.16
N TRP A 123 -0.84 21.86 -15.42
CA TRP A 123 -0.36 20.52 -15.75
C TRP A 123 -1.42 19.45 -15.44
N ASP A 124 -1.36 18.36 -16.20
CA ASP A 124 -2.18 17.18 -15.91
C ASP A 124 -1.54 16.32 -14.83
N LEU A 125 -2.41 15.72 -14.02
CA LEU A 125 -2.02 14.87 -12.90
C LEU A 125 -2.45 13.45 -13.23
N TRP A 126 -1.49 12.56 -13.39
CA TRP A 126 -1.71 11.16 -13.72
C TRP A 126 -1.33 10.28 -12.55
N GLN A 127 -2.03 9.16 -12.40
CA GLN A 127 -1.77 8.18 -11.36
C GLN A 127 -1.47 6.79 -11.96
N MET A 128 -0.48 6.13 -11.39
CA MET A 128 -0.19 4.72 -11.64
C MET A 128 -0.09 3.95 -10.32
N ASP A 129 -0.45 2.66 -10.33
CA ASP A 129 -0.48 1.78 -9.16
C ASP A 129 0.30 0.49 -9.45
N VAL A 130 1.32 0.21 -8.64
CA VAL A 130 2.21 -0.93 -8.80
C VAL A 130 1.61 -2.17 -8.14
N LYS A 131 1.37 -3.20 -8.93
CA LYS A 131 0.85 -4.46 -8.39
C LYS A 131 1.91 -5.15 -7.55
N ASN A 132 1.57 -5.48 -6.31
CA ASN A 132 2.43 -6.24 -5.41
C ASN A 132 3.86 -5.67 -5.35
N ALA A 133 4.01 -4.36 -5.20
CA ALA A 133 5.27 -3.62 -5.33
C ALA A 133 6.51 -4.30 -4.72
N PHE A 134 6.39 -4.85 -3.50
CA PHE A 134 7.53 -5.52 -2.85
C PHE A 134 8.01 -6.76 -3.60
N LEU A 135 7.11 -7.53 -4.23
CA LEU A 135 7.46 -8.71 -5.05
C LEU A 135 8.22 -8.35 -6.34
N GLN A 136 8.35 -7.07 -6.67
CA GLN A 136 9.12 -6.61 -7.82
C GLN A 136 10.52 -6.11 -7.41
N GLY A 137 10.74 -5.89 -6.10
CA GLY A 137 12.04 -5.52 -5.55
C GLY A 137 12.97 -6.72 -5.40
N GLU A 138 14.22 -6.57 -5.80
CA GLU A 138 15.25 -7.60 -5.63
C GLU A 138 15.78 -7.60 -4.19
N LEU A 139 15.86 -8.79 -3.60
CA LEU A 139 16.40 -8.98 -2.27
C LEU A 139 17.90 -9.25 -2.38
N LYS A 140 18.72 -8.33 -1.84
CA LYS A 140 20.18 -8.49 -1.85
C LYS A 140 20.66 -9.40 -0.72
N GLU A 141 19.95 -9.39 0.40
CA GLU A 141 20.26 -10.17 1.59
C GLU A 141 19.82 -11.63 1.43
N GLU A 142 20.62 -12.55 1.97
CA GLU A 142 20.30 -13.97 1.92
C GLU A 142 19.28 -14.33 3.01
N VAL A 143 18.01 -14.44 2.63
CA VAL A 143 16.91 -14.80 3.54
C VAL A 143 16.31 -16.14 3.14
N TYR A 144 16.26 -17.06 4.10
CA TYR A 144 15.57 -18.33 3.97
C TYR A 144 14.23 -18.29 4.69
N MET A 145 13.18 -18.74 4.01
CA MET A 145 11.83 -18.78 4.52
C MET A 145 11.32 -20.22 4.57
N VAL A 146 10.54 -20.54 5.60
CA VAL A 146 9.81 -21.80 5.67
C VAL A 146 8.82 -21.88 4.49
N LEU A 147 8.62 -23.08 3.93
CA LEU A 147 7.61 -23.30 2.91
C LEU A 147 6.24 -22.83 3.43
N PRO A 148 5.51 -22.01 2.65
CA PRO A 148 4.19 -21.58 3.06
C PRO A 148 3.21 -22.75 3.07
N GLU A 149 2.23 -22.67 3.98
CA GLU A 149 1.11 -23.62 4.02
C GLU A 149 0.37 -23.60 2.67
N GLY A 150 0.08 -24.78 2.13
CA GLY A 150 -0.49 -24.98 0.80
C GLY A 150 0.52 -25.24 -0.31
N VAL A 151 1.82 -25.09 -0.05
CA VAL A 151 2.89 -25.45 -1.00
C VAL A 151 3.50 -26.80 -0.58
N ILE A 152 3.13 -27.87 -1.30
CA ILE A 152 3.62 -29.23 -1.04
C ILE A 152 4.78 -29.52 -1.96
N ILE A 153 5.99 -29.38 -1.43
CA ILE A 153 7.24 -29.65 -2.13
C ILE A 153 8.06 -30.56 -1.23
N GLY A 154 8.85 -31.47 -1.83
CA GLY A 154 9.56 -32.57 -1.16
C GLY A 154 10.08 -32.28 0.27
N LYS A 155 10.12 -33.32 1.09
CA LYS A 155 10.46 -33.22 2.52
C LYS A 155 11.80 -32.48 2.72
N ASN A 156 11.82 -31.57 3.70
CA ASN A 156 13.01 -30.80 4.13
C ASN A 156 13.52 -29.70 3.17
N ARG A 157 12.66 -29.20 2.28
CA ARG A 157 12.94 -28.01 1.46
C ARG A 157 12.53 -26.70 2.09
N VAL A 158 13.19 -25.62 1.68
CA VAL A 158 12.92 -24.23 2.12
C VAL A 158 12.96 -23.28 0.93
N CYS A 159 12.36 -22.10 1.10
CA CYS A 159 12.40 -21.03 0.10
C CYS A 159 13.62 -20.14 0.34
N LYS A 160 14.58 -20.09 -0.58
CA LYS A 160 15.59 -19.02 -0.62
C LYS A 160 15.00 -17.83 -1.37
N LEU A 161 14.69 -16.75 -0.66
CA LEU A 161 14.05 -15.57 -1.25
C LEU A 161 15.03 -14.84 -2.19
N LYS A 162 14.58 -14.60 -3.43
CA LYS A 162 15.26 -13.75 -4.43
C LYS A 162 14.66 -12.35 -4.49
N LYS A 163 13.37 -12.24 -4.19
CA LYS A 163 12.64 -10.99 -4.18
C LYS A 163 12.09 -10.68 -2.79
N ALA A 164 11.91 -9.39 -2.53
CA ALA A 164 11.30 -8.93 -1.30
C ALA A 164 9.84 -9.38 -1.21
N ILE A 165 9.37 -9.70 -0.01
CA ILE A 165 7.98 -10.07 0.26
C ILE A 165 7.42 -9.24 1.41
N TYR A 166 6.10 -9.12 1.51
CA TYR A 166 5.48 -8.40 2.62
C TYR A 166 5.97 -8.94 3.96
N GLY A 167 6.20 -8.04 4.91
CA GLY A 167 6.57 -8.41 6.29
C GLY A 167 8.07 -8.53 6.56
N LEU A 168 8.94 -8.63 5.54
CA LEU A 168 10.38 -8.47 5.77
C LEU A 168 10.71 -6.99 6.05
N LYS A 169 11.73 -6.75 6.87
CA LYS A 169 12.12 -5.40 7.27
C LYS A 169 12.72 -4.57 6.13
N GLN A 170 13.39 -5.20 5.17
CA GLN A 170 14.06 -4.55 4.04
C GLN A 170 13.18 -4.40 2.79
N SER A 171 11.96 -4.93 2.77
CA SER A 171 11.12 -4.95 1.57
C SER A 171 10.82 -3.57 0.96
N PRO A 172 10.48 -2.54 1.77
CA PRO A 172 10.30 -1.20 1.23
C PRO A 172 11.56 -0.67 0.54
N ARG A 173 12.74 -0.94 1.11
CA ARG A 173 14.04 -0.50 0.56
C ARG A 173 14.36 -1.20 -0.75
N ALA A 174 14.19 -2.52 -0.80
CA ALA A 174 14.41 -3.31 -2.01
C ALA A 174 13.57 -2.80 -3.19
N TRP A 175 12.28 -2.55 -2.95
CA TRP A 175 11.38 -1.98 -3.95
C TRP A 175 11.80 -0.57 -4.37
N TYR A 176 12.01 0.34 -3.41
CA TYR A 176 12.41 1.71 -3.71
C TYR A 176 13.73 1.76 -4.50
N HIS A 177 14.72 0.93 -4.15
CA HIS A 177 15.99 0.87 -4.87
C HIS A 177 15.81 0.44 -6.33
N LYS A 178 14.98 -0.58 -6.58
CA LYS A 178 14.66 -1.05 -7.94
C LYS A 178 13.98 0.04 -8.78
N LEU A 179 12.94 0.66 -8.24
CA LEU A 179 12.19 1.71 -8.94
C LEU A 179 13.04 2.97 -9.16
N SER A 180 13.73 3.43 -8.12
CA SER A 180 14.60 4.61 -8.23
C SER A 180 15.76 4.38 -9.19
N GLY A 181 16.39 3.20 -9.19
CA GLY A 181 17.41 2.82 -10.16
C GLY A 181 16.90 2.93 -11.60
N CYS A 182 15.72 2.35 -11.89
CA CYS A 182 15.09 2.44 -13.20
C CYS A 182 14.87 3.89 -13.65
N LEU A 183 14.35 4.76 -12.77
CA LEU A 183 14.15 6.18 -13.09
C LEU A 183 15.47 6.91 -13.35
N LEU A 184 16.47 6.70 -12.49
CA LEU A 184 17.80 7.33 -12.60
C LEU A 184 18.52 6.92 -13.88
N GLU A 185 18.50 5.64 -14.24
CA GLU A 185 19.07 5.10 -15.48
C GLU A 185 18.40 5.70 -16.73
N ASN A 186 17.15 6.14 -16.60
CA ASN A 186 16.38 6.76 -17.67
C ASN A 186 16.35 8.30 -17.58
N GLY A 187 17.38 8.91 -16.98
CA GLY A 187 17.62 10.35 -17.04
C GLY A 187 16.88 11.19 -16.00
N PHE A 188 16.14 10.57 -15.07
CA PHE A 188 15.57 11.30 -13.95
C PHE A 188 16.63 11.62 -12.89
N ARG A 189 16.39 12.69 -12.14
CA ARG A 189 17.17 13.10 -10.97
C ARG A 189 16.28 13.10 -9.75
N LYS A 190 16.81 12.59 -8.63
CA LYS A 190 16.15 12.69 -7.33
C LYS A 190 16.17 14.13 -6.83
N PHE A 191 15.07 14.56 -6.21
CA PHE A 191 15.00 15.85 -5.56
C PHE A 191 15.58 15.78 -4.15
N GLU A 192 16.51 16.66 -3.80
CA GLU A 192 17.25 16.59 -2.52
C GLU A 192 16.37 16.76 -1.28
N ALA A 193 15.33 17.61 -1.35
CA ALA A 193 14.45 17.82 -0.21
C ALA A 193 13.48 16.65 0.03
N ASP A 194 13.19 15.87 -1.02
CA ASP A 194 12.37 14.66 -0.94
C ASP A 194 12.80 13.63 -1.99
N HIS A 195 13.51 12.60 -1.51
CA HIS A 195 14.06 11.54 -2.36
C HIS A 195 12.98 10.66 -3.02
N THR A 196 11.69 10.85 -2.75
CA THR A 196 10.63 10.18 -3.51
C THR A 196 10.13 10.96 -4.71
N LEU A 197 10.56 12.22 -4.87
CA LEU A 197 10.28 13.04 -6.05
C LEU A 197 11.45 12.95 -7.02
N PHE A 198 11.13 12.61 -8.27
CA PHE A 198 12.06 12.50 -9.38
C PHE A 198 11.66 13.50 -10.45
N THR A 199 12.63 14.17 -11.05
CA THR A 199 12.38 15.12 -12.15
C THR A 199 13.30 14.81 -13.33
N ALA A 200 12.79 14.99 -14.54
CA ALA A 200 13.56 14.91 -15.78
C ALA A 200 13.24 16.12 -16.64
N GLN A 201 14.27 16.74 -17.21
CA GLN A 201 14.11 17.79 -18.20
C GLN A 201 14.00 17.14 -19.58
N GLY A 202 12.86 17.27 -20.24
CA GLY A 202 12.67 16.95 -21.64
C GLY A 202 13.06 18.14 -22.54
N GLU A 203 12.96 17.94 -23.85
CA GLU A 203 13.28 18.98 -24.84
C GLU A 203 12.36 20.21 -24.75
N LYS A 204 11.11 20.01 -24.33
CA LYS A 204 10.05 21.03 -24.35
C LYS A 204 9.46 21.35 -22.97
N GLY A 205 9.95 20.72 -21.91
CA GLY A 205 9.35 20.83 -20.58
C GLY A 205 9.99 19.91 -19.55
N ILE A 206 9.37 19.83 -18.38
CA ILE A 206 9.76 18.99 -17.25
C ILE A 206 8.74 17.86 -17.06
N VAL A 207 9.24 16.71 -16.59
CA VAL A 207 8.42 15.61 -16.08
C VAL A 207 8.77 15.41 -14.62
N ALA A 208 7.76 15.37 -13.75
CA ALA A 208 7.88 15.07 -12.34
C ALA A 208 7.16 13.76 -12.01
N VAL A 209 7.83 12.89 -11.26
CA VAL A 209 7.33 11.59 -10.80
C VAL A 209 7.49 11.53 -9.29
N LEU A 210 6.37 11.48 -8.56
CA LEU A 210 6.36 11.32 -7.11
C LEU A 210 5.92 9.90 -6.75
N VAL A 211 6.73 9.22 -5.94
CA VAL A 211 6.51 7.82 -5.55
C VAL A 211 6.09 7.73 -4.09
N TYR A 212 4.97 7.09 -3.81
CA TYR A 212 4.62 6.62 -2.48
C TYR A 212 4.38 5.11 -2.52
N VAL A 213 5.41 4.34 -2.18
CA VAL A 213 5.35 2.86 -2.18
C VAL A 213 4.81 2.31 -3.52
N ASP A 214 3.54 1.92 -3.58
CA ASP A 214 2.82 1.39 -4.75
C ASP A 214 2.13 2.47 -5.59
N ASP A 215 1.77 3.61 -5.01
CA ASP A 215 1.14 4.74 -5.72
C ASP A 215 2.19 5.67 -6.34
N ILE A 216 2.00 6.05 -7.61
CA ILE A 216 2.86 6.98 -8.34
C ILE A 216 2.02 8.12 -8.93
N ILE A 217 2.42 9.36 -8.68
CA ILE A 217 1.89 10.55 -9.37
C ILE A 217 2.88 10.97 -10.45
N ILE A 218 2.38 11.26 -11.65
CA ILE A 218 3.17 11.76 -12.79
C ILE A 218 2.53 13.06 -13.29
N THR A 219 3.34 14.11 -13.46
CA THR A 219 2.89 15.43 -13.93
C THR A 219 4.02 16.18 -14.65
N GLY A 220 3.72 17.33 -15.24
CA GLY A 220 4.66 18.12 -16.04
C GLY A 220 4.01 18.75 -17.27
N ASP A 221 4.78 19.58 -17.97
CA ASP A 221 4.42 20.17 -19.27
C ASP A 221 5.00 19.42 -20.48
N ASP A 222 5.95 18.48 -20.28
CA ASP A 222 6.39 17.57 -21.35
C ASP A 222 5.44 16.36 -21.48
N ILE A 223 4.36 16.53 -22.26
CA ILE A 223 3.35 15.49 -22.52
C ILE A 223 3.96 14.22 -23.12
N GLU A 224 4.92 14.37 -24.04
CA GLU A 224 5.59 13.22 -24.65
C GLU A 224 6.51 12.53 -23.64
N GLY A 225 7.18 13.30 -22.77
CA GLY A 225 7.93 12.78 -21.63
C GLY A 225 7.08 11.98 -20.66
N ILE A 226 5.87 12.47 -20.35
CA ILE A 226 4.90 11.74 -19.52
C ILE A 226 4.53 10.41 -20.17
N LYS A 227 4.24 10.39 -21.47
CA LYS A 227 3.94 9.14 -22.20
C LYS A 227 5.12 8.18 -22.18
N ARG A 228 6.35 8.67 -22.41
CA ARG A 228 7.58 7.88 -22.37
C ARG A 228 7.78 7.24 -21.00
N VAL A 229 7.68 8.00 -19.90
CA VAL A 229 7.87 7.43 -18.56
C VAL A 229 6.76 6.45 -18.17
N LYS A 230 5.49 6.70 -18.56
CA LYS A 230 4.41 5.74 -18.36
C LYS A 230 4.70 4.41 -19.08
N SER A 231 5.20 4.48 -20.32
CA SER A 231 5.59 3.31 -21.10
C SER A 231 6.77 2.56 -20.48
N LEU A 232 7.80 3.29 -20.05
CA LEU A 232 8.96 2.75 -19.34
C LEU A 232 8.53 1.99 -18.08
N LEU A 233 7.66 2.58 -17.25
CA LEU A 233 7.19 1.94 -16.03
C LEU A 233 6.36 0.69 -16.35
N LYS A 234 5.50 0.72 -17.37
CA LYS A 234 4.71 -0.46 -17.82
C LYS A 234 5.56 -1.60 -18.36
N THR A 235 6.68 -1.29 -19.00
CA THR A 235 7.60 -2.31 -19.53
C THR A 235 8.51 -2.87 -18.45
N SER A 236 8.86 -2.06 -17.44
CA SER A 236 9.77 -2.44 -16.36
C SER A 236 9.08 -3.16 -15.20
N PHE A 237 7.80 -2.86 -14.96
CA PHE A 237 7.07 -3.28 -13.77
C PHE A 237 5.65 -3.75 -14.09
N ASP A 238 5.10 -4.67 -13.28
CA ASP A 238 3.66 -4.95 -13.29
C ASP A 238 2.93 -3.78 -12.61
N ILE A 239 2.52 -2.81 -13.42
CA ILE A 239 1.92 -1.55 -12.98
C ILE A 239 0.65 -1.27 -13.79
N LYS A 240 -0.35 -0.70 -13.13
CA LYS A 240 -1.61 -0.24 -13.73
C LYS A 240 -1.57 1.27 -13.92
N ASP A 241 -2.06 1.74 -15.06
CA ASP A 241 -2.35 3.16 -15.27
C ASP A 241 -3.78 3.42 -14.82
N LEU A 242 -3.94 4.27 -13.80
CA LEU A 242 -5.26 4.62 -13.26
C LEU A 242 -5.84 5.85 -13.96
N GLY A 243 -5.12 6.44 -14.92
CA GLY A 243 -5.54 7.63 -15.64
C GLY A 243 -5.33 8.88 -14.80
N GLU A 244 -6.30 9.79 -14.86
CA GLU A 244 -6.26 11.04 -14.09
C GLU A 244 -6.28 10.76 -12.58
N LEU A 245 -5.51 11.56 -11.84
CA LEU A 245 -5.44 11.48 -10.40
C LEU A 245 -6.80 11.80 -9.76
N LYS A 246 -7.43 10.79 -9.16
CA LYS A 246 -8.71 10.93 -8.43
C LYS A 246 -8.59 10.62 -6.94
N TYR A 247 -7.60 9.81 -6.55
CA TYR A 247 -7.49 9.36 -5.17
C TYR A 247 -6.04 9.00 -4.83
N PHE A 248 -5.43 9.66 -3.85
CA PHE A 248 -4.04 9.39 -3.44
C PHE A 248 -3.91 9.51 -1.92
N LEU A 249 -3.34 8.51 -1.27
CA LEU A 249 -3.17 8.47 0.21
C LEU A 249 -4.47 8.74 0.98
N ARG A 250 -5.58 8.16 0.53
CA ARG A 250 -6.92 8.37 1.12
C ARG A 250 -7.47 9.80 0.98
N ILE A 251 -6.86 10.61 0.11
CA ILE A 251 -7.31 11.94 -0.27
C ILE A 251 -7.95 11.85 -1.65
N GLU A 252 -9.22 12.21 -1.74
CA GLU A 252 -9.95 12.47 -2.97
C GLU A 252 -9.40 13.74 -3.61
N VAL A 253 -9.11 13.64 -4.90
CA VAL A 253 -8.60 14.74 -5.72
C VAL A 253 -9.62 15.02 -6.81
N CYS A 254 -10.09 16.26 -6.91
CA CYS A 254 -10.99 16.70 -7.96
C CYS A 254 -10.43 17.97 -8.61
N LYS A 255 -9.95 17.84 -9.85
CA LYS A 255 -9.51 18.96 -10.70
C LYS A 255 -10.73 19.60 -11.35
N PHE A 256 -10.78 20.92 -11.38
CA PHE A 256 -11.77 21.73 -12.09
C PHE A 256 -11.06 22.94 -12.74
N GLU A 257 -11.76 23.73 -13.56
CA GLU A 257 -11.14 24.73 -14.44
C GLU A 257 -10.14 25.68 -13.75
N ASN A 258 -10.44 26.10 -12.51
CA ASN A 258 -9.66 27.09 -11.77
C ASN A 258 -8.97 26.52 -10.52
N GLY A 259 -8.86 25.20 -10.37
CA GLY A 259 -8.27 24.67 -9.15
C GLY A 259 -8.38 23.18 -8.93
N LEU A 260 -8.04 22.80 -7.70
CA LEU A 260 -8.01 21.43 -7.24
C LEU A 260 -8.60 21.35 -5.84
N SER A 261 -9.61 20.50 -5.67
CA SER A 261 -10.24 20.21 -4.39
C SER A 261 -9.66 18.94 -3.80
N LEU A 262 -9.28 18.99 -2.53
CA LEU A 262 -8.79 17.87 -1.74
C LEU A 262 -9.79 17.54 -0.64
N SER A 263 -10.24 16.28 -0.59
CA SER A 263 -11.22 15.82 0.40
C SER A 263 -10.81 14.49 1.01
N GLN A 264 -10.95 14.34 2.33
CA GLN A 264 -10.85 13.04 3.01
C GLN A 264 -12.22 12.57 3.49
N ARG A 265 -13.30 12.99 2.82
CA ARG A 265 -14.68 12.72 3.23
C ARG A 265 -14.94 11.22 3.33
N LYS A 266 -14.65 10.43 2.29
CA LYS A 266 -14.84 8.98 2.33
C LYS A 266 -14.06 8.35 3.48
N TYR A 267 -12.79 8.71 3.65
CA TYR A 267 -11.97 8.19 4.75
C TYR A 267 -12.56 8.51 6.12
N THR A 268 -13.01 9.75 6.32
CA THR A 268 -13.65 10.20 7.56
C THR A 268 -14.95 9.42 7.82
N LEU A 269 -15.77 9.23 6.80
CA LEU A 269 -17.01 8.46 6.91
C LEU A 269 -16.72 7.00 7.25
N ASP A 270 -15.73 6.38 6.63
CA ASP A 270 -15.34 5.00 6.91
C ASP A 270 -14.80 4.84 8.34
N LEU A 271 -14.07 5.84 8.86
CA LEU A 271 -13.63 5.86 10.26
C LEU A 271 -14.81 6.01 11.24
N LEU A 272 -15.79 6.85 10.92
CA LEU A 272 -17.00 7.03 11.73
C LEU A 272 -17.88 5.77 11.73
N LYS A 273 -17.97 5.07 10.59
CA LYS A 273 -18.64 3.77 10.48
C LYS A 273 -18.01 2.75 11.42
N GLU A 274 -16.69 2.55 11.35
CA GLU A 274 -15.97 1.59 12.19
C GLU A 274 -16.07 1.90 13.70
N THR A 275 -16.32 3.16 14.06
CA THR A 275 -16.38 3.58 15.47
C THR A 275 -17.77 3.70 16.05
N TRP A 276 -18.81 3.31 15.30
CA TRP A 276 -20.20 3.40 15.74
C TRP A 276 -20.64 4.85 16.07
N LYS A 277 -20.03 5.84 15.41
CA LYS A 277 -20.29 7.28 15.63
C LYS A 277 -21.04 7.95 14.47
N LEU A 278 -21.74 7.18 13.65
CA LEU A 278 -22.63 7.73 12.63
C LEU A 278 -23.86 8.34 13.33
N GLY A 279 -24.11 9.63 13.11
CA GLY A 279 -25.22 10.36 13.75
C GLY A 279 -24.84 11.11 15.03
N VAL A 280 -23.54 11.16 15.39
CA VAL A 280 -23.07 12.10 16.41
C VAL A 280 -23.27 13.53 15.90
N LYS A 281 -23.80 14.42 16.76
CA LYS A 281 -23.95 15.84 16.43
C LYS A 281 -22.60 16.41 16.00
N PRO A 282 -22.52 17.12 14.87
CA PRO A 282 -21.29 17.82 14.48
C PRO A 282 -20.87 18.77 15.59
N ALA A 283 -19.63 18.63 16.06
CA ALA A 283 -19.02 19.58 16.97
C ALA A 283 -18.37 20.70 16.14
N LYS A 284 -18.56 21.96 16.55
CA LYS A 284 -17.91 23.11 15.90
C LYS A 284 -16.43 23.21 16.27
N THR A 285 -16.06 22.65 17.42
CA THR A 285 -14.69 22.65 17.95
C THR A 285 -14.30 21.23 18.38
N PRO A 286 -13.02 20.83 18.25
CA PRO A 286 -12.56 19.51 18.68
C PRO A 286 -12.68 19.27 20.19
N ILE A 287 -12.71 20.34 20.99
CA ILE A 287 -12.81 20.35 22.45
C ILE A 287 -13.92 21.34 22.85
N GLU A 288 -14.68 20.99 23.89
CA GLU A 288 -15.69 21.87 24.50
C GLU A 288 -15.04 23.03 25.24
N ASP A 289 -15.66 24.21 25.18
CA ASP A 289 -15.18 25.38 25.93
C ASP A 289 -15.23 25.11 27.44
N GLY A 290 -14.16 25.45 28.16
CA GLY A 290 -14.02 25.16 29.59
C GLY A 290 -13.68 23.70 29.96
N TYR A 291 -13.34 22.83 29.00
CA TYR A 291 -12.94 21.44 29.29
C TYR A 291 -11.73 21.39 30.23
N LYS A 292 -11.92 20.85 31.45
CA LYS A 292 -10.84 20.66 32.42
C LYS A 292 -10.16 19.32 32.19
N ILE A 293 -8.90 19.36 31.76
CA ILE A 293 -8.07 18.16 31.61
C ILE A 293 -7.89 17.50 32.98
N CYS A 294 -8.37 16.27 33.14
CA CYS A 294 -8.15 15.51 34.35
C CYS A 294 -6.70 15.00 34.39
N PRO A 295 -5.86 15.40 35.37
CA PRO A 295 -4.43 15.08 35.38
C PRO A 295 -4.12 13.58 35.47
N LYS A 296 -5.05 12.78 35.99
CA LYS A 296 -4.85 11.34 36.20
C LYS A 296 -5.11 10.49 34.96
N GLY A 297 -5.70 11.04 33.90
CA GLY A 297 -6.07 10.31 32.68
C GLY A 297 -7.07 9.18 32.95
N GLU A 298 -8.19 9.14 32.24
CA GLU A 298 -9.03 7.95 32.28
C GLU A 298 -8.45 6.90 31.32
N LEU A 299 -8.25 5.68 31.82
CA LEU A 299 -7.90 4.57 30.94
C LEU A 299 -9.08 4.33 29.98
N PRO A 300 -8.85 4.32 28.65
CA PRO A 300 -9.93 4.01 27.72
C PRO A 300 -10.51 2.63 28.03
N MET A 301 -11.84 2.50 28.06
CA MET A 301 -12.52 1.20 28.22
C MET A 301 -12.00 0.15 27.22
N GLU A 302 -11.59 0.58 26.02
CA GLU A 302 -10.98 -0.28 25.00
C GLU A 302 -9.66 0.32 24.49
N VAL A 303 -8.57 0.10 25.23
CA VAL A 303 -7.21 0.60 24.90
C VAL A 303 -6.80 0.30 23.46
N LYS A 304 -7.03 -0.93 22.97
CA LYS A 304 -6.67 -1.33 21.60
C LYS A 304 -7.43 -0.57 20.53
N ARG A 305 -8.72 -0.32 20.75
CA ARG A 305 -9.56 0.44 19.82
C ARG A 305 -9.14 1.90 19.79
N TYR A 306 -8.88 2.48 20.97
CA TYR A 306 -8.36 3.84 21.09
C TYR A 306 -7.02 4.00 20.36
N GLN A 307 -6.05 3.11 20.61
CA GLN A 307 -4.75 3.12 19.93
C GLN A 307 -4.87 2.97 18.41
N ARG A 308 -5.74 2.07 17.94
CA ARG A 308 -6.03 1.89 16.51
C ARG A 308 -6.63 3.16 15.89
N LEU A 309 -7.50 3.86 16.62
CA LEU A 309 -8.12 5.10 16.18
C LEU A 309 -7.12 6.25 16.09
N VAL A 310 -6.31 6.43 17.13
CA VAL A 310 -5.23 7.43 17.13
C VAL A 310 -4.29 7.19 15.97
N GLY A 311 -3.85 5.94 15.76
CA GLY A 311 -2.97 5.59 14.64
C GLY A 311 -3.61 5.69 13.25
N ARG A 312 -4.92 5.93 13.15
CA ARG A 312 -5.62 6.22 11.88
C ARG A 312 -5.78 7.72 11.63
N LEU A 313 -5.80 8.53 12.68
CA LEU A 313 -5.91 9.98 12.58
C LEU A 313 -4.57 10.68 12.32
N ILE A 314 -3.46 9.98 12.58
CA ILE A 314 -2.09 10.38 12.29
C ILE A 314 -1.69 9.85 10.92
#